data_AF-A0A1B0CXC3-F1
#
_entry.id   AF-A0A1B0CXC3-F1
#
_cell.length_a   1.000
_cell.length_b   1.000
_cell.length_c   1.000
_cell.angle_alpha   90.00
_cell.angle_beta   90.00
_cell.angle_gamma   90.00
#
_symmetry.space_group_name_H-M   'P 1'
#
loop_
_entity.id
_entity.type
_entity.pdbx_description
1 polymer ?
#
loop_
_entity_poly.entity_id
_entity_poly.type
_entity_poly.pdbx_seq_one_letter_code
_entity_poly.pdbx_strand_id
1 'polypeptide(L)'
;PQVSSELGSKLENLGTVMILYSRKTFSKESFQWTKCVVKYLYDTYAHMGLHMLAFLIEVLEKGWQQVQLQVLSVLHCMLHYIDLSSAQAQPISADLLRVVAKYLDSAHWKEAMKILKLVVTRSSSLQVVPQGPPEINSSPFFMHSSYSDSEVFYKKD
;
A
#
# COMPACT_ATOMS: atom_id res chain seq x y z
N PRO A 1 -19.10 -24.91 -12.50
CA PRO A 1 -20.47 -24.34 -12.39
C PRO A 1 -20.79 -23.72 -11.01
N GLN A 2 -20.40 -24.35 -9.89
CA GLN A 2 -20.64 -23.82 -8.54
C GLN A 2 -19.80 -22.58 -8.17
N VAL A 3 -18.51 -22.55 -8.54
CA VAL A 3 -17.61 -21.40 -8.25
C VAL A 3 -18.09 -20.11 -8.93
N SER A 4 -18.64 -20.19 -10.16
CA SER A 4 -19.21 -19.02 -10.84
C SER A 4 -20.50 -18.50 -10.19
N SER A 5 -21.27 -19.36 -9.53
CA SER A 5 -22.51 -18.98 -8.83
C SER A 5 -22.20 -18.23 -7.52
N GLU A 6 -21.25 -18.72 -6.73
CA GLU A 6 -20.81 -18.07 -5.49
C GLU A 6 -20.05 -16.76 -5.72
N LEU A 7 -19.28 -16.66 -6.81
CA LEU A 7 -18.67 -15.38 -7.21
C LEU A 7 -19.75 -14.36 -7.62
N GLY A 8 -20.81 -14.81 -8.29
CA GLY A 8 -21.90 -13.95 -8.76
C GLY A 8 -22.65 -13.26 -7.62
N SER A 9 -22.95 -13.98 -6.53
CA SER A 9 -23.66 -13.40 -5.38
C SER A 9 -22.82 -12.38 -4.60
N LYS A 10 -21.49 -12.58 -4.51
CA LYS A 10 -20.57 -11.62 -3.88
C LYS A 10 -20.48 -10.28 -4.63
N LEU A 11 -20.74 -10.29 -5.95
CA LEU A 11 -20.64 -9.12 -6.81
C LEU A 11 -21.93 -8.30 -6.92
N GLU A 12 -23.07 -8.81 -6.42
CA GLU A 12 -24.34 -8.08 -6.45
C GLU A 12 -24.26 -6.73 -5.70
N ASN A 13 -23.59 -6.73 -4.54
CA ASN A 13 -23.33 -5.52 -3.77
C ASN A 13 -22.43 -4.54 -4.52
N LEU A 14 -21.42 -5.05 -5.25
CA LEU A 14 -20.56 -4.22 -6.10
C LEU A 14 -21.39 -3.60 -7.25
N GLY A 15 -22.25 -4.38 -7.89
CA GLY A 15 -23.18 -3.90 -8.92
C GLY A 15 -24.04 -2.76 -8.42
N THR A 16 -24.60 -2.89 -7.21
CA THR A 16 -25.36 -1.81 -6.56
C THR A 16 -24.51 -0.55 -6.33
N VAL A 17 -23.29 -0.70 -5.81
CA VAL A 17 -22.36 0.43 -5.60
C VAL A 17 -21.97 1.11 -6.91
N MET A 18 -21.78 0.35 -7.99
CA MET A 18 -21.48 0.90 -9.33
C MET A 18 -22.66 1.67 -9.91
N ILE A 19 -23.90 1.18 -9.73
CA ILE A 19 -25.13 1.87 -10.16
C ILE A 19 -25.30 3.20 -9.41
N LEU A 20 -25.09 3.23 -8.09
CA LEU A 20 -25.22 4.46 -7.31
C LEU A 20 -24.20 5.53 -7.75
N TYR A 21 -22.98 5.11 -8.08
CA TYR A 21 -21.95 6.03 -8.55
C TYR A 21 -22.24 6.55 -9.96
N SER A 22 -22.66 5.69 -10.90
CA SER A 22 -22.99 6.11 -12.27
C SER A 22 -24.16 7.08 -12.32
N ARG A 23 -25.14 6.92 -11.42
CA ARG A 23 -26.29 7.82 -11.26
C ARG A 23 -25.96 9.11 -10.50
N LYS A 24 -24.70 9.30 -10.07
CA LYS A 24 -24.24 10.43 -9.24
C LYS A 24 -25.02 10.59 -7.92
N THR A 25 -25.65 9.51 -7.44
CA THR A 25 -26.42 9.51 -6.19
C THR A 25 -25.61 8.93 -5.02
N PHE A 26 -24.34 8.59 -5.24
CA PHE A 26 -23.42 8.19 -4.17
C PHE A 26 -22.88 9.43 -3.45
N SER A 27 -23.38 9.69 -2.25
CA SER A 27 -23.07 10.89 -1.45
C SER A 27 -21.72 10.86 -0.72
N LYS A 28 -20.91 9.81 -0.89
CA LYS A 28 -19.58 9.73 -0.27
C LYS A 28 -18.49 10.26 -1.21
N GLU A 29 -17.39 10.71 -0.61
CA GLU A 29 -16.17 11.11 -1.32
C GLU A 29 -15.69 10.01 -2.30
N SER A 30 -15.27 10.39 -3.51
CA SER A 30 -14.83 9.48 -4.59
C SER A 30 -13.81 8.43 -4.12
N PHE A 31 -12.93 8.80 -3.17
CA PHE A 31 -11.95 7.89 -2.61
C PHE A 31 -12.56 6.75 -1.76
N GLN A 32 -13.67 6.99 -1.05
CA GLN A 32 -14.38 5.94 -0.31
C GLN A 32 -15.01 4.93 -1.26
N TRP A 33 -15.54 5.40 -2.39
CA TRP A 33 -16.03 4.52 -3.45
C TRP A 33 -14.91 3.60 -3.95
N THR A 34 -13.75 4.17 -4.28
CA THR A 34 -12.58 3.40 -4.74
C THR A 34 -12.18 2.32 -3.74
N LYS A 35 -12.12 2.64 -2.44
CA LYS A 35 -11.82 1.66 -1.39
C LYS A 35 -12.82 0.52 -1.33
N CYS A 36 -14.12 0.81 -1.45
CA CYS A 36 -15.16 -0.22 -1.48
C CYS A 36 -15.00 -1.13 -2.70
N VAL A 37 -14.83 -0.56 -3.90
CA VAL A 37 -14.65 -1.33 -5.14
C VAL A 37 -13.43 -2.24 -5.05
N VAL A 38 -12.29 -1.71 -4.61
CA VAL A 38 -11.06 -2.49 -4.46
C VAL A 38 -11.22 -3.61 -3.44
N LYS A 39 -11.92 -3.37 -2.33
CA LYS A 39 -12.24 -4.41 -1.35
C LYS A 39 -13.02 -5.56 -1.99
N TYR A 40 -14.08 -5.27 -2.76
CA TYR A 40 -14.86 -6.31 -3.45
C TYR A 40 -14.05 -7.06 -4.51
N LEU A 41 -13.17 -6.37 -5.23
CA LEU A 41 -12.26 -7.01 -6.18
C LEU A 41 -11.32 -7.98 -5.49
N TYR A 42 -10.73 -7.58 -4.37
CA TYR A 42 -9.85 -8.45 -3.59
C TYR A 42 -10.60 -9.64 -2.98
N ASP A 43 -11.73 -9.39 -2.31
CA ASP A 43 -12.53 -10.43 -1.64
C ASP A 43 -13.03 -11.51 -2.64
N THR A 44 -13.19 -11.15 -3.92
CA THR A 44 -13.66 -12.04 -5.00
C THR A 44 -12.52 -12.67 -5.81
N TYR A 45 -11.47 -11.90 -6.11
CA TYR A 45 -10.42 -12.26 -7.08
C TYR A 45 -9.01 -12.13 -6.50
N ALA A 46 -8.82 -12.39 -5.20
CA ALA A 46 -7.51 -12.29 -4.53
C ALA A 46 -6.38 -13.00 -5.27
N HIS A 47 -6.65 -14.17 -5.86
CA HIS A 47 -5.68 -14.95 -6.65
C HIS A 47 -5.16 -14.21 -7.90
N MET A 48 -5.89 -13.23 -8.41
CA MET A 48 -5.48 -12.38 -9.53
C MET A 48 -4.87 -11.05 -9.07
N GLY A 49 -4.70 -10.81 -7.77
CA GLY A 49 -4.27 -9.53 -7.22
C GLY A 49 -2.95 -9.02 -7.80
N LEU A 50 -1.95 -9.89 -7.91
CA LEU A 50 -0.66 -9.53 -8.52
C LEU A 50 -0.78 -9.21 -10.01
N HIS A 51 -1.64 -9.91 -10.75
CA HIS A 51 -1.91 -9.61 -12.16
C HIS A 51 -2.61 -8.27 -12.34
N MET A 52 -3.60 -7.96 -11.48
CA MET A 52 -4.27 -6.65 -11.47
C MET A 52 -3.27 -5.54 -11.14
N LEU A 53 -2.36 -5.75 -10.20
CA LEU A 53 -1.32 -4.78 -9.86
C LEU A 53 -0.37 -4.54 -11.03
N ALA A 54 0.14 -5.60 -11.67
CA ALA A 54 0.98 -5.51 -12.86
C ALA A 54 0.30 -4.72 -13.98
N PHE A 55 -0.98 -5.01 -14.25
CA PHE A 55 -1.77 -4.28 -15.24
C PHE A 55 -1.86 -2.78 -14.91
N LEU A 56 -2.17 -2.41 -13.66
CA LEU A 56 -2.24 -0.99 -13.27
C LEU A 56 -0.88 -0.29 -13.40
N ILE A 57 0.22 -0.97 -13.10
CA ILE A 57 1.58 -0.44 -13.31
C ILE A 57 1.83 -0.20 -14.81
N GLU A 58 1.43 -1.11 -15.68
CA GLU A 58 1.54 -0.90 -17.14
C GLU A 58 0.69 0.28 -17.62
N VAL A 59 -0.52 0.46 -17.08
CA VAL A 59 -1.36 1.62 -17.39
C VAL A 59 -0.70 2.93 -16.93
N LEU A 60 0.00 2.94 -15.80
CA LEU A 60 0.79 4.11 -15.38
C LEU A 60 1.99 4.37 -16.30
N GLU A 61 2.60 3.33 -16.85
CA GLU A 61 3.79 3.49 -17.69
C GLU A 61 3.46 3.88 -19.13
N LYS A 62 2.37 3.35 -19.69
CA LYS A 62 2.03 3.44 -21.12
C LYS A 62 0.70 4.14 -21.41
N GLY A 63 -0.11 4.40 -20.38
CA GLY A 63 -1.46 4.94 -20.51
C GLY A 63 -1.54 6.46 -20.63
N TRP A 64 -2.77 6.95 -20.84
CA TRP A 64 -3.07 8.37 -20.97
C TRP A 64 -2.93 9.11 -19.64
N GLN A 65 -2.40 10.34 -19.70
CA GLN A 65 -2.18 11.18 -18.50
C GLN A 65 -3.47 11.43 -17.70
N GLN A 66 -4.62 11.53 -18.39
CA GLN A 66 -5.93 11.80 -17.78
C GLN A 66 -6.40 10.73 -16.79
N VAL A 67 -5.88 9.50 -16.86
CA VAL A 67 -6.31 8.41 -15.97
C VAL A 67 -5.30 8.12 -14.84
N GLN A 68 -4.11 8.74 -14.88
CA GLN A 68 -3.01 8.38 -13.98
C GLN A 68 -3.34 8.63 -12.50
N LEU A 69 -3.98 9.75 -12.18
CA LEU A 69 -4.38 10.06 -10.80
C LEU A 69 -5.32 8.97 -10.23
N GLN A 70 -6.26 8.50 -11.04
CA GLN A 70 -7.24 7.49 -10.67
C GLN A 70 -6.55 6.13 -10.51
N VAL A 71 -5.64 5.80 -11.43
CA VAL A 71 -4.86 4.55 -11.36
C VAL A 71 -3.96 4.54 -10.12
N LEU A 72 -3.26 5.64 -9.81
CA LEU A 72 -2.48 5.77 -8.56
C LEU A 72 -3.37 5.58 -7.33
N SER A 73 -4.59 6.14 -7.33
CA SER A 73 -5.54 6.00 -6.22
C SER A 73 -6.02 4.55 -6.03
N VAL A 74 -6.31 3.85 -7.13
CA VAL A 74 -6.70 2.42 -7.11
C VAL A 74 -5.52 1.58 -6.64
N LEU A 75 -4.32 1.85 -7.15
CA LEU A 75 -3.09 1.13 -6.80
C LEU A 75 -2.80 1.26 -5.30
N HIS A 76 -2.86 2.48 -4.75
CA HIS A 76 -2.72 2.71 -3.31
C HIS A 76 -3.71 1.87 -2.50
N CYS A 77 -4.98 1.81 -2.91
CA CYS A 77 -6.00 1.00 -2.24
C CYS A 77 -5.70 -0.51 -2.33
N MET A 78 -5.23 -1.02 -3.48
CA MET A 78 -4.93 -2.43 -3.69
C MET A 78 -3.75 -2.91 -2.84
N LEU A 79 -2.74 -2.06 -2.67
CA LEU A 79 -1.55 -2.36 -1.87
C LEU A 79 -1.81 -2.57 -0.38
N HIS A 80 -2.99 -2.20 0.13
CA HIS A 80 -3.38 -2.56 1.49
C HIS A 80 -3.70 -4.06 1.65
N TYR A 81 -4.03 -4.75 0.56
CA TYR A 81 -4.45 -6.15 0.58
C TYR A 81 -3.42 -7.10 -0.05
N ILE A 82 -2.61 -6.61 -0.98
CA ILE A 82 -1.59 -7.42 -1.67
C ILE A 82 -0.29 -7.43 -0.87
N ASP A 83 0.23 -8.64 -0.64
CA ASP A 83 1.54 -8.82 -0.04
C ASP A 83 2.65 -8.81 -1.10
N LEU A 84 3.55 -7.83 -0.97
CA LEU A 84 4.72 -7.66 -1.84
C LEU A 84 5.98 -8.36 -1.31
N SER A 85 5.93 -8.98 -0.14
CA SER A 85 7.10 -9.64 0.46
C SER A 85 7.43 -10.99 -0.19
N SER A 86 6.43 -11.64 -0.80
CA SER A 86 6.59 -12.94 -1.45
C SER A 86 7.59 -12.89 -2.63
N ALA A 87 8.31 -14.00 -2.86
CA ALA A 87 9.29 -14.09 -3.94
C ALA A 87 8.66 -13.82 -5.33
N GLN A 88 7.43 -14.30 -5.55
CA GLN A 88 6.69 -14.08 -6.80
C GLN A 88 6.36 -12.60 -7.03
N ALA A 89 6.17 -11.82 -5.96
CA ALA A 89 5.82 -10.40 -6.06
C ALA A 89 7.03 -9.48 -6.29
N GLN A 90 8.26 -9.96 -6.08
CA GLN A 90 9.47 -9.11 -6.14
C GLN A 90 9.66 -8.39 -7.49
N PRO A 91 9.50 -9.03 -8.67
CA PRO A 91 9.59 -8.32 -9.94
C PRO A 91 8.55 -7.20 -10.07
N ILE A 92 7.32 -7.49 -9.65
CA ILE A 92 6.21 -6.52 -9.69
C ILE A 92 6.46 -5.37 -8.70
N SER A 93 7.02 -5.66 -7.52
CA SER A 93 7.39 -4.65 -6.52
C SER A 93 8.49 -3.71 -7.04
N ALA A 94 9.51 -4.26 -7.70
CA ALA A 94 10.56 -3.47 -8.32
C ALA A 94 10.01 -2.55 -9.43
N ASP A 95 9.15 -3.10 -10.30
CA ASP A 95 8.49 -2.33 -11.35
C ASP A 95 7.56 -1.25 -10.80
N LEU A 96 6.80 -1.58 -9.75
CA LEU A 96 5.96 -0.64 -9.04
C LEU A 96 6.77 0.58 -8.56
N LEU A 97 7.85 0.35 -7.83
CA LEU A 97 8.68 1.42 -7.28
C LEU A 97 9.30 2.26 -8.39
N ARG A 98 9.83 1.61 -9.43
CA ARG A 98 10.42 2.25 -10.60
C ARG A 98 9.43 3.15 -11.33
N VAL A 99 8.20 2.69 -11.56
CA VAL A 99 7.18 3.47 -12.26
C VAL A 99 6.65 4.59 -11.37
N VAL A 100 6.33 4.32 -10.10
CA VAL A 100 5.79 5.31 -9.16
C VAL A 100 6.80 6.44 -8.89
N ALA A 101 8.10 6.15 -8.86
CA ALA A 101 9.14 7.16 -8.70
C ALA A 101 9.10 8.24 -9.81
N LYS A 102 8.69 7.90 -11.04
CA LYS A 102 8.55 8.87 -12.14
C LYS A 102 7.48 9.94 -11.87
N TYR A 103 6.57 9.69 -10.95
CA TYR A 103 5.48 10.61 -10.60
C TYR A 103 5.85 11.59 -9.48
N LEU A 104 7.03 11.47 -8.87
CA LEU A 104 7.47 12.36 -7.79
C LEU A 104 7.65 13.81 -8.24
N ASP A 105 8.04 14.03 -9.49
CA ASP A 105 8.18 15.36 -10.10
C ASP A 105 6.94 15.75 -10.96
N SER A 106 5.85 15.00 -10.86
CA SER A 106 4.62 15.23 -11.63
C SER A 106 3.56 15.99 -10.82
N ALA A 107 2.48 16.42 -11.48
CA ALA A 107 1.31 16.97 -10.81
C ALA A 107 0.63 15.99 -9.83
N HIS A 108 0.94 14.69 -9.90
CA HIS A 108 0.35 13.62 -9.09
C HIS A 108 1.26 13.13 -7.95
N TRP A 109 2.33 13.87 -7.63
CA TRP A 109 3.32 13.47 -6.62
C TRP A 109 2.72 13.11 -5.25
N LYS A 110 1.62 13.76 -4.84
CA LYS A 110 0.97 13.47 -3.55
C LYS A 110 0.42 12.05 -3.46
N GLU A 111 -0.16 11.54 -4.56
CA GLU A 111 -0.67 10.16 -4.58
C GLU A 111 0.47 9.15 -4.71
N ALA A 112 1.49 9.45 -5.53
CA ALA A 112 2.69 8.64 -5.60
C ALA A 112 3.38 8.49 -4.24
N MET A 113 3.46 9.59 -3.48
CA MET A 113 4.02 9.60 -2.13
C MET A 113 3.23 8.73 -1.15
N LYS A 114 1.90 8.66 -1.25
CA LYS A 114 1.09 7.75 -0.41
C LYS A 114 1.47 6.29 -0.66
N ILE A 115 1.63 5.91 -1.93
CA ILE A 115 2.06 4.56 -2.32
C ILE A 115 3.45 4.25 -1.74
N LEU A 116 4.43 5.13 -1.97
CA LEU A 116 5.79 4.91 -1.49
C LEU A 116 5.84 4.79 0.04
N LYS A 117 5.15 5.68 0.76
CA LYS A 117 5.03 5.61 2.22
C LYS A 117 4.44 4.28 2.68
N LEU A 118 3.37 3.82 2.03
CA LEU A 118 2.74 2.55 2.36
C LEU A 118 3.68 1.36 2.14
N VAL A 119 4.35 1.30 0.99
CA VAL A 119 5.27 0.20 0.65
C VAL A 119 6.44 0.17 1.63
N VAL A 120 7.07 1.31 1.92
CA VAL A 120 8.18 1.42 2.88
C VAL A 120 7.75 1.04 4.30
N THR A 121 6.56 1.49 4.73
CA THR A 121 6.03 1.14 6.06
C THR A 121 5.84 -0.38 6.18
N ARG A 122 5.35 -1.04 5.12
CA ARG A 122 5.10 -2.48 5.13
C ARG A 122 6.34 -3.34 4.92
N SER A 123 7.40 -2.81 4.32
CA SER A 123 8.67 -3.53 4.15
C SER A 123 9.60 -3.42 5.36
N SER A 124 9.32 -2.51 6.29
CA SER A 124 10.12 -2.31 7.49
C SER A 124 9.98 -3.51 8.44
N SER A 125 11.09 -4.15 8.78
CA SER A 125 11.17 -5.18 9.81
C SER A 125 11.89 -4.62 11.03
N LEU A 126 11.20 -4.52 12.16
CA LEU A 126 11.81 -4.15 13.43
C LEU A 126 12.49 -5.40 14.01
N GLN A 127 13.80 -5.52 13.82
CA GLN A 127 14.59 -6.51 14.55
C GLN A 127 14.77 -6.02 15.98
N VAL A 128 14.08 -6.66 16.93
CA VAL A 128 14.35 -6.45 18.35
C VAL A 128 15.61 -7.23 18.67
N VAL A 129 16.70 -6.52 19.04
CA VAL A 129 17.91 -7.16 19.57
C VAL A 129 17.51 -7.93 20.83
N PRO A 130 17.78 -9.24 20.94
CA PRO A 130 17.54 -9.96 22.19
C PRO A 130 18.34 -9.26 23.29
N GLN A 131 17.67 -8.73 24.31
CA GLN A 131 18.36 -8.31 25.52
C GLN A 131 19.08 -9.55 26.04
N GLY A 132 20.41 -9.53 26.00
CA GLY A 132 21.24 -10.60 26.54
C GLY A 132 20.83 -10.89 27.99
N PRO A 133 21.06 -12.12 28.48
CA PRO A 133 20.74 -12.45 29.86
C PRO A 133 21.41 -11.45 30.81
N PRO A 134 20.79 -11.14 31.96
CA PRO A 134 21.36 -10.21 32.92
C PRO A 134 22.74 -10.72 33.34
N GLU A 135 23.80 -10.03 32.90
CA GLU A 135 25.16 -10.36 33.30
C GLU A 135 25.28 -10.16 34.82
N ILE A 136 25.44 -11.27 35.53
CA ILE A 136 25.88 -11.27 36.91
C ILE A 136 27.33 -10.80 36.89
N ASN A 137 27.49 -9.53 37.19
CA ASN A 137 28.72 -8.79 37.45
C ASN A 137 29.87 -9.66 37.99
N SER A 138 30.94 -9.84 37.20
CA SER A 138 32.29 -10.21 37.67
C SER A 138 33.34 -10.06 36.55
N SER A 139 33.80 -8.83 36.26
CA SER A 139 35.20 -8.44 35.92
C SER A 139 35.29 -7.21 35.00
N PRO A 140 36.37 -6.38 35.08
CA PRO A 140 36.33 -4.98 34.69
C PRO A 140 37.06 -4.72 33.37
N PHE A 141 36.45 -5.05 32.23
CA PHE A 141 36.93 -4.53 30.94
C PHE A 141 35.76 -4.51 29.98
N PHE A 142 35.01 -3.42 29.88
CA PHE A 142 34.50 -2.93 28.59
C PHE A 142 34.02 -1.48 28.77
N MET A 143 34.62 -0.61 27.97
CA MET A 143 34.38 0.83 27.94
C MET A 143 32.94 1.15 27.58
N HIS A 144 32.36 2.03 28.38
CA HIS A 144 31.09 2.70 28.19
C HIS A 144 31.05 3.53 26.89
N SER A 145 29.96 3.44 26.14
CA SER A 145 29.45 4.58 25.35
C SER A 145 27.92 4.49 25.28
N SER A 146 27.28 5.11 26.27
CA SER A 146 25.85 5.43 26.25
C SER A 146 25.66 6.68 25.38
N TYR A 147 24.77 6.61 24.38
CA TYR A 147 24.25 7.80 23.71
C TYR A 147 22.77 7.91 24.04
N SER A 148 22.43 8.85 24.92
CA SER A 148 21.08 9.25 25.26
C SER A 148 20.72 10.47 24.40
N ASP A 149 19.77 10.33 23.48
CA ASP A 149 19.24 11.49 22.75
C ASP A 149 18.09 12.09 23.58
N SER A 150 18.36 13.27 24.15
CA SER A 150 17.40 14.04 24.94
C SER A 150 16.63 14.99 24.03
N GLU A 151 15.31 14.95 24.14
CA GLU A 151 14.37 15.87 23.49
C GLU A 151 14.76 17.34 23.71
N VAL A 152 14.95 18.09 22.61
CA VAL A 152 15.07 19.56 22.65
C VAL A 152 13.75 20.17 22.18
N PHE A 153 12.93 20.55 23.15
CA PHE A 153 11.76 21.42 22.97
C PHE A 153 12.24 22.84 22.65
N TYR A 154 11.89 23.37 21.47
CA TYR A 154 11.99 24.80 21.21
C TYR A 154 10.70 25.49 21.65
N LYS A 155 10.81 26.33 22.69
CA LYS A 155 9.95 27.50 22.89
C LYS A 155 10.83 28.69 23.17
N LYS A 156 10.67 29.77 22.39
CA LYS A 156 10.99 31.09 22.89
C LYS A 156 10.08 32.13 22.25
N ASP A 157 9.41 32.85 23.15
CA ASP A 157 8.79 34.15 22.99
C ASP A 157 9.76 35.23 22.48
#